data_AF-A0A7S0FWQ8-F1
#
_entry.id   AF-A0A7S0FWQ8-F1
#
_cell.length_a   1.000
_cell.length_b   1.000
_cell.length_c   1.000
_cell.angle_alpha   90.00
_cell.angle_beta   90.00
_cell.angle_gamma   90.00
#
_symmetry.space_group_name_H-M   'P 1'
#
loop_
_entity.id
_entity.type
_entity.pdbx_description
1 polymer ?
#
loop_
_entity_poly.entity_id
_entity_poly.type
_entity_poly.pdbx_seq_one_letter_code
_entity_poly.pdbx_strand_id
1 'polypeptide(L)'
;QAVAAVIYTCGCGHLGSELLCSLLSACGVRSVLDVRELDHSTKRPWFNSDALALTMCAAGLGYSYIGQDSDEPAWAAAVATHVNSCSTPLCLLGVRALARECPRLRL
;
A
#
# COMPACT_ATOMS: atom_id res chain seq x y z
N GLN A 1 -14.99 17.68 -14.59
CA GLN A 1 -14.36 16.42 -15.03
C GLN A 1 -13.89 15.67 -13.78
N ALA A 2 -14.28 14.42 -13.61
CA ALA A 2 -13.71 13.59 -12.54
C ALA A 2 -12.23 13.35 -12.88
N VAL A 3 -11.33 13.79 -12.01
CA VAL A 3 -9.89 13.55 -12.17
C VAL A 3 -9.67 12.05 -11.96
N ALA A 4 -9.11 11.36 -12.95
CA ALA A 4 -8.80 9.95 -12.81
C ALA A 4 -7.82 9.74 -11.64
N ALA A 5 -8.18 8.85 -10.72
CA ALA A 5 -7.33 8.53 -9.58
C ALA A 5 -6.02 7.90 -10.06
N VAL A 6 -4.87 8.52 -9.76
CA VAL A 6 -3.55 7.93 -10.01
C VAL A 6 -3.26 6.92 -8.90
N ILE A 7 -3.14 5.65 -9.27
CA ILE A 7 -2.84 4.55 -8.34
C ILE A 7 -1.50 3.93 -8.74
N TYR A 8 -0.57 3.91 -7.79
CA TYR A 8 0.69 3.19 -7.87
C TYR A 8 0.54 1.83 -7.18
N THR A 9 1.32 0.85 -7.62
CA THR A 9 1.48 -0.43 -6.91
C THR A 9 2.95 -0.60 -6.56
N CYS A 10 3.25 -0.93 -5.31
CA CYS A 10 4.62 -1.17 -4.86
C CYS A 10 4.75 -2.57 -4.26
N GLY A 11 5.74 -3.31 -4.76
CA GLY A 11 6.16 -4.58 -4.16
C GLY A 11 7.27 -4.33 -3.14
N CYS A 12 7.11 -4.86 -1.94
CA CYS A 12 8.08 -4.66 -0.86
C CYS A 12 9.26 -5.60 -1.06
N GLY A 13 10.23 -5.19 -1.89
CA GLY A 13 11.52 -5.87 -2.00
C GLY A 13 12.37 -5.69 -0.74
N HIS A 14 13.69 -5.69 -0.87
CA HIS A 14 14.64 -5.51 0.25
C HIS A 14 14.83 -4.05 0.67
N LEU A 15 13.97 -3.13 0.25
CA LEU A 15 14.14 -1.70 0.54
C LEU A 15 13.90 -1.41 2.03
N GLY A 16 14.68 -0.47 2.59
CA GLY A 16 14.37 0.14 3.88
C GLY A 16 13.11 1.02 3.79
N SER A 17 12.41 1.18 4.91
CA SER A 17 11.16 1.95 4.99
C SER A 17 11.31 3.42 4.59
N GLU A 18 12.44 4.03 4.91
CA GLU A 18 12.77 5.43 4.65
C GLU A 18 13.03 5.67 3.16
N LEU A 19 13.75 4.74 2.52
CA LEU A 19 13.96 4.77 1.08
C LEU A 19 12.64 4.56 0.33
N LEU A 20 11.78 3.65 0.80
CA LEU A 20 10.43 3.48 0.27
C LEU A 20 9.63 4.80 0.37
N CYS A 21 9.58 5.43 1.54
CA CYS A 21 8.87 6.70 1.72
C CYS A 21 9.41 7.80 0.79
N SER A 22 10.72 7.86 0.61
CA SER A 22 11.37 8.83 -0.28
C SER A 22 10.96 8.63 -1.74
N LEU A 23 10.92 7.39 -2.21
CA LEU A 23 10.47 7.05 -3.56
C LEU A 23 8.99 7.37 -3.77
N LEU A 24 8.14 7.02 -2.80
CA LEU A 24 6.70 7.33 -2.86
C LEU A 24 6.45 8.84 -2.91
N SER A 25 7.14 9.60 -2.06
CA SER A 25 7.05 11.06 -2.02
C SER A 25 7.54 11.70 -3.32
N ALA A 26 8.61 11.17 -3.93
CA ALA A 26 9.11 11.63 -5.22
C ALA A 26 8.10 11.41 -6.37
N CYS A 27 7.22 10.42 -6.26
CA CYS A 27 6.11 10.20 -7.17
C CYS A 27 4.86 11.04 -6.83
N GLY A 28 4.91 11.87 -5.79
CA GLY A 28 3.78 12.66 -5.32
C GLY A 28 2.70 11.85 -4.61
N VAL A 29 3.01 10.62 -4.18
CA VAL A 29 2.08 9.79 -3.40
C VAL A 29 1.73 10.51 -2.09
N ARG A 30 0.44 10.54 -1.76
CA ARG A 30 -0.08 11.16 -0.52
C ARG A 30 -0.57 10.15 0.48
N SER A 31 -0.96 8.97 0.02
CA SER A 31 -1.45 7.90 0.88
C SER A 31 -0.95 6.54 0.42
N VAL A 32 -0.84 5.62 1.38
CA VAL A 32 -0.43 4.24 1.18
C VAL A 32 -1.47 3.33 1.82
N LEU A 33 -2.03 2.45 1.02
CA LEU A 33 -2.91 1.38 1.46
C LEU A 33 -2.12 0.07 1.43
N ASP A 34 -1.88 -0.46 2.61
CA ASP A 34 -1.09 -1.65 2.83
C ASP A 34 -1.99 -2.89 2.85
N VAL A 35 -1.79 -3.72 1.83
CA VAL A 35 -2.55 -4.94 1.55
C VAL A 35 -1.65 -6.17 1.64
N ARG A 36 -0.55 -6.08 2.40
CA ARG A 36 0.41 -7.18 2.57
C ARG A 36 -0.15 -8.26 3.49
N GLU A 37 0.17 -9.50 3.14
CA GLU A 37 -0.12 -10.69 3.97
C GLU A 37 0.64 -10.74 5.30
N LEU A 38 1.75 -10.01 5.44
CA LEU A 38 2.66 -10.15 6.59
C LEU A 38 2.91 -8.80 7.28
N ASP A 39 2.50 -8.68 8.54
CA ASP A 39 2.72 -7.52 9.42
C ASP A 39 3.61 -7.83 10.66
N HIS A 40 4.18 -9.04 10.74
CA HIS A 40 4.98 -9.49 11.88
C HIS A 40 6.33 -10.13 11.49
N SER A 41 7.11 -9.46 10.64
CA SER A 41 8.42 -9.96 10.22
C SER A 41 9.50 -9.71 11.27
N THR A 42 10.07 -10.78 11.85
CA THR A 42 11.24 -10.69 12.72
C THR A 42 12.52 -10.32 11.95
N LYS A 43 12.60 -10.69 10.67
CA LYS A 43 13.74 -10.37 9.80
C LYS A 43 13.71 -8.93 9.29
N ARG A 44 12.54 -8.31 9.25
CA ARG A 44 12.31 -6.96 8.71
C ARG A 44 11.32 -6.20 9.61
N PRO A 45 11.73 -5.84 10.84
CA PRO A 45 10.83 -5.22 11.80
C PRO A 45 10.25 -3.88 11.33
N TRP A 46 10.94 -3.13 10.47
CA TRP A 46 10.44 -1.89 9.86
C TRP A 46 9.27 -2.09 8.88
N PHE A 47 9.01 -3.34 8.49
CA PHE A 47 7.84 -3.71 7.69
C PHE A 47 6.68 -4.21 8.56
N ASN A 48 6.81 -4.21 9.89
CA ASN A 48 5.65 -4.40 10.75
C ASN A 48 4.73 -3.19 10.64
N SER A 49 3.42 -3.40 10.73
CA SER A 49 2.40 -2.36 10.52
C SER A 49 2.65 -1.13 11.40
N ASP A 50 2.90 -1.32 12.70
CA ASP A 50 3.18 -0.21 13.62
C ASP A 50 4.43 0.58 13.25
N ALA A 51 5.55 -0.10 13.00
CA ALA A 51 6.81 0.54 12.65
C ALA A 51 6.72 1.28 11.32
N LEU A 52 6.06 0.68 10.32
CA LEU A 52 5.87 1.27 9.01
C LEU A 52 4.92 2.46 9.06
N ALA A 53 3.83 2.38 9.84
CA ALA A 53 2.90 3.47 10.05
C ALA A 53 3.60 4.70 10.63
N LEU A 54 4.45 4.51 11.63
CA LEU A 54 5.25 5.58 12.23
C LEU A 54 6.19 6.22 11.20
N THR A 55 6.92 5.40 10.42
CA THR A 55 7.84 5.91 9.40
C THR A 55 7.11 6.67 8.28
N MET A 56 6.00 6.14 7.80
CA MET A 56 5.17 6.77 6.76
C MET A 56 4.57 8.10 7.26
N CYS A 57 4.02 8.10 8.47
CA CYS A 57 3.46 9.31 9.09
C CYS A 57 4.55 10.38 9.29
N ALA A 58 5.75 9.99 9.74
CA ALA A 58 6.89 10.90 9.87
C ALA A 58 7.33 11.49 8.52
N ALA A 59 7.15 10.76 7.42
CA ALA A 59 7.40 11.23 6.06
C ALA A 59 6.24 12.06 5.45
N GLY A 60 5.15 12.28 6.20
CA GLY A 60 3.97 13.01 5.73
C GLY A 60 3.03 12.21 4.82
N LEU A 61 3.16 10.87 4.80
CA LEU A 61 2.30 9.97 4.06
C LEU A 61 1.15 9.48 4.94
N GLY A 62 -0.07 9.52 4.41
CA GLY A 62 -1.20 8.79 5.01
C GLY A 62 -0.95 7.29 4.90
N TYR A 63 -1.19 6.52 5.96
CA TYR A 63 -0.99 5.08 5.96
C TYR A 63 -2.22 4.37 6.53
N SER A 64 -2.63 3.28 5.91
CA SER A 64 -3.69 2.40 6.41
C SER A 64 -3.37 0.95 6.07
N TYR A 65 -3.52 0.06 7.05
CA TYR A 65 -3.31 -1.38 6.89
C TYR A 65 -4.66 -2.10 6.82
N ILE A 66 -4.88 -2.85 5.74
CA ILE A 66 -6.02 -3.76 5.56
C ILE A 66 -5.56 -5.22 5.68
N GLY A 67 -4.28 -5.48 5.38
CA GLY A 67 -3.76 -6.84 5.28
C GLY A 67 -4.24 -7.57 4.02
N GLN A 68 -3.88 -8.85 3.92
CA GLN A 68 -4.38 -9.76 2.89
C GLN A 68 -5.26 -10.81 3.56
N ASP A 69 -6.48 -11.02 3.05
CA ASP A 69 -7.38 -12.08 3.52
C ASP A 69 -7.58 -13.14 2.43
N SER A 70 -7.75 -14.38 2.88
CA SER A 70 -8.11 -15.55 2.08
C SER A 70 -9.57 -15.53 1.60
N ASP A 71 -10.48 -14.80 2.27
CA ASP A 71 -11.85 -14.59 1.77
C ASP A 71 -11.89 -13.47 0.72
N GLU A 72 -11.54 -13.89 -0.48
CA GLU A 72 -11.22 -13.03 -1.60
C GLU A 72 -12.30 -11.94 -1.89
N PRO A 73 -13.60 -12.24 -2.08
CA PRO A 73 -14.59 -11.24 -2.49
C PRO A 73 -14.83 -10.11 -1.48
N ALA A 74 -14.91 -10.45 -0.19
CA ALA A 74 -15.13 -9.47 0.87
C ALA A 74 -13.95 -8.53 1.04
N TRP A 75 -12.73 -9.09 1.01
CA TRP A 75 -11.49 -8.33 1.07
C TRP A 75 -11.36 -7.33 -0.08
N ALA A 76 -11.69 -7.75 -1.30
CA ALA A 76 -11.64 -6.88 -2.47
C ALA A 76 -12.58 -5.68 -2.37
N ALA A 77 -13.79 -5.89 -1.86
CA ALA A 77 -14.74 -4.82 -1.62
C ALA A 77 -14.22 -3.84 -0.55
N ALA A 78 -13.58 -4.35 0.50
CA ALA A 78 -12.96 -3.52 1.54
C ALA A 78 -11.80 -2.67 1.00
N VAL A 79 -10.92 -3.26 0.18
CA VAL A 79 -9.84 -2.54 -0.51
C VAL A 79 -10.41 -1.47 -1.44
N ALA A 80 -11.40 -1.80 -2.27
CA ALA A 80 -12.02 -0.83 -3.18
C ALA A 80 -12.66 0.34 -2.43
N THR A 81 -13.32 0.06 -1.30
CA THR A 81 -13.90 1.10 -0.43
C THR A 81 -12.82 2.05 0.09
N HIS A 82 -11.69 1.52 0.56
CA HIS A 82 -10.59 2.35 1.05
C HIS A 82 -9.91 3.16 -0.05
N VAL A 83 -9.65 2.55 -1.21
CA VAL A 83 -9.10 3.25 -2.39
C VAL A 83 -9.91 4.50 -2.71
N ASN A 84 -11.25 4.40 -2.67
CA ASN A 84 -12.14 5.53 -2.93
C ASN A 84 -12.15 6.59 -1.82
N SER A 85 -11.74 6.25 -0.60
CA SER A 85 -11.63 7.18 0.53
C SER A 85 -10.26 7.84 0.66
N CYS A 86 -9.23 7.28 0.03
CA CYS A 86 -7.85 7.73 0.15
C CYS A 86 -7.55 8.95 -0.73
N SER A 87 -6.62 9.79 -0.26
CA SER A 87 -6.09 10.91 -1.06
C SER A 87 -5.18 10.42 -2.16
N THR A 88 -5.52 10.72 -3.42
CA THR A 88 -4.69 10.38 -4.59
C THR A 88 -3.56 11.38 -4.80
N PRO A 89 -2.41 11.05 -5.39
CA PRO A 89 -2.01 9.71 -5.81
C PRO A 89 -1.84 8.74 -4.62
N LEU A 90 -2.42 7.56 -4.75
CA LEU A 90 -2.42 6.49 -3.75
C LEU A 90 -1.41 5.41 -4.15
N CYS A 91 -0.76 4.78 -3.20
CA CYS A 91 0.02 3.57 -3.42
C CYS A 91 -0.64 2.35 -2.76
N LEU A 92 -0.85 1.27 -3.52
CA LEU A 92 -1.17 -0.05 -2.99
C LEU A 92 0.15 -0.79 -2.69
N LEU A 93 0.44 -1.02 -1.42
CA LEU A 93 1.64 -1.70 -0.96
C LEU A 93 1.33 -3.19 -0.74
N GLY A 94 1.98 -4.07 -1.51
CA GLY A 94 1.72 -5.51 -1.50
C GLY A 94 2.99 -6.37 -1.59
N VAL A 95 2.83 -7.69 -1.47
CA VAL A 95 3.95 -8.64 -1.41
C VAL A 95 4.50 -9.01 -2.79
N ARG A 96 3.74 -8.83 -3.88
CA ARG A 96 4.22 -9.16 -5.24
C ARG A 96 3.71 -8.15 -6.27
N ALA A 97 4.59 -7.26 -6.71
CA ALA A 97 4.31 -6.37 -7.82
C ALA A 97 4.42 -7.13 -9.15
N LEU A 98 3.38 -7.88 -9.49
CA LEU A 98 3.14 -8.29 -10.86
C LEU A 98 1.67 -8.03 -11.16
N ALA A 99 1.39 -7.14 -12.10
CA ALA A 99 0.03 -6.82 -12.54
C ALA A 99 -0.79 -8.07 -12.97
N ARG A 100 -0.11 -9.16 -13.36
CA ARG A 100 -0.74 -10.47 -13.67
C ARG A 100 -1.21 -11.26 -12.43
N GLU A 101 -0.69 -10.96 -11.25
CA GLU A 101 -1.01 -11.61 -9.96
C GLU A 101 -2.04 -10.81 -9.14
N CYS A 102 -2.57 -9.72 -9.70
CA CYS A 102 -3.73 -8.99 -9.16
C CYS A 102 -4.93 -9.17 -10.12
N PRO A 103 -5.67 -10.29 -10.07
CA PRO A 103 -6.86 -10.52 -10.91
C PRO A 103 -7.93 -9.42 -10.79
N ARG A 104 -7.88 -8.61 -9.73
CA ARG A 104 -8.87 -7.58 -9.37
C ARG A 104 -8.56 -6.16 -9.82
N LEU A 105 -7.42 -5.94 -10.46
CA LEU A 105 -7.12 -4.71 -11.19
C LEU A 105 -7.41 -4.84 -12.69
N ARG A 106 -7.98 -5.97 -13.13
CA ARG A 106 -8.63 -6.08 -14.44
C ARG A 106 -9.99 -5.40 -14.33
N LEU A 107 -10.05 -4.14 -14.79
CA LEU A 107 -11.29 -3.46 -15.15
C LEU A 107 -12.12 -4.33 -16.10
#